data_AF-A0A819W8U1-F1
#
_entry.id   AF-A0A819W8U1-F1
#
_cell.length_a   1.000
_cell.length_b   1.000
_cell.length_c   1.000
_cell.angle_alpha   90.00
_cell.angle_beta   90.00
_cell.angle_gamma   90.00
#
_symmetry.space_group_name_H-M   'P 1'
#
loop_
_entity.id
_entity.type
_entity.pdbx_description
1 polymer ?
#
loop_
_entity_poly.entity_id
_entity_poly.type
_entity_poly.pdbx_seq_one_letter_code
_entity_poly.pdbx_strand_id
1 'polypeptide(L)'
;MYDSPKIPIIVVISVLTAINIYHLIFTKTKASIRHLIYLIKVLPDLTTLKIHDLVLKEQNLSTNETDIFLFISKTNKITKVYLENMTGIAQVDILIKLCPRMNYLQINNINDMEVELFLKEILSIQMEDIDNCLCSLCFRIPLLDDQMMETLEEMIDHEKLLINYTIKRVCDNIYLHWR
;
A
#
# COMPACT_ATOMS: atom_id res chain seq x y z
N MET A 1 38.89 -10.68 -15.82
CA MET A 1 37.88 -10.11 -14.90
C MET A 1 37.36 -8.85 -15.60
N TYR A 2 36.19 -8.91 -16.22
CA TYR A 2 35.63 -7.73 -16.89
C TYR A 2 34.85 -6.93 -15.85
N ASP A 3 35.33 -5.72 -15.54
CA ASP A 3 34.57 -4.77 -14.74
C ASP A 3 33.33 -4.37 -15.53
N SER A 4 32.15 -4.70 -14.99
CA SER A 4 30.88 -4.24 -15.55
C SER A 4 30.87 -2.71 -15.57
N PRO A 5 30.56 -2.07 -16.71
CA PRO A 5 30.54 -0.62 -16.79
C PRO A 5 29.54 -0.04 -15.79
N LYS A 6 30.01 0.79 -14.87
CA LYS A 6 29.17 1.50 -13.90
C LYS A 6 28.49 2.66 -14.61
N ILE A 7 27.22 2.49 -14.97
CA ILE A 7 26.39 3.57 -15.47
C ILE A 7 26.19 4.59 -14.33
N PRO A 8 26.46 5.89 -14.53
CA PRO A 8 26.22 6.90 -13.51
C PRO A 8 24.73 6.96 -13.15
N ILE A 9 24.41 7.00 -11.86
CA ILE A 9 23.03 7.12 -11.34
C ILE A 9 22.27 8.29 -12.00
N ILE A 10 22.97 9.38 -12.32
CA ILE A 10 22.36 10.55 -12.95
C ILE A 10 21.78 10.22 -14.34
N VAL A 11 22.45 9.37 -15.11
CA VAL A 11 21.97 8.93 -16.44
C VAL A 11 20.73 8.06 -16.28
N VAL A 12 20.72 7.18 -15.28
CA VAL A 12 19.55 6.35 -14.96
C VAL A 12 18.36 7.22 -14.58
N ILE A 13 18.56 8.21 -13.70
CA ILE A 13 17.50 9.15 -13.31
C ILE A 13 16.99 9.93 -14.53
N SER A 14 17.88 10.47 -15.37
CA SER A 14 17.48 11.21 -16.57
C SER A 14 16.61 10.37 -17.51
N VAL A 15 16.99 9.11 -17.73
CA VAL A 15 16.20 8.18 -18.55
C VAL A 15 14.85 7.86 -17.89
N LEU A 16 14.83 7.61 -16.58
CA LEU A 16 13.60 7.34 -15.85
C LEU A 16 12.66 8.54 -15.82
N THR A 17 13.18 9.77 -15.79
CA THR A 17 12.36 11.00 -15.87
C THR A 17 11.89 11.32 -17.28
N ALA A 18 12.59 10.84 -18.31
CA ALA A 18 12.19 11.01 -19.71
C ALA A 18 11.10 10.01 -20.15
N ILE A 19 10.92 8.93 -19.39
CA ILE A 19 9.93 7.89 -19.64
C ILE A 19 8.81 8.05 -18.61
N ASN A 20 7.57 8.15 -19.08
CA ASN A 20 6.43 8.19 -18.17
C ASN A 20 6.15 6.79 -17.63
N ILE A 21 6.72 6.48 -16.46
CA ILE A 21 6.51 5.22 -15.77
C ILE A 21 5.30 5.37 -14.83
N TYR A 22 4.18 4.75 -15.22
CA TYR A 22 2.93 4.80 -14.45
C TYR A 22 2.77 3.65 -13.46
N HIS A 23 3.48 2.54 -13.67
CA HIS A 23 3.40 1.32 -12.88
C HIS A 23 4.78 0.87 -12.44
N LEU A 24 4.96 0.65 -11.13
CA LEU A 24 6.19 0.13 -10.54
C LEU A 24 5.89 -1.17 -9.79
N ILE A 25 6.66 -2.22 -10.08
CA ILE A 25 6.46 -3.55 -9.51
C ILE A 25 7.77 -4.08 -8.93
N PHE A 26 7.78 -4.36 -7.63
CA PHE A 26 8.86 -5.04 -6.93
C PHE A 26 8.50 -6.52 -6.79
N THR A 27 8.93 -7.37 -7.74
CA THR A 27 8.46 -8.76 -7.84
C THR A 27 9.21 -9.77 -6.97
N LYS A 28 10.41 -9.46 -6.48
CA LYS A 28 11.27 -10.45 -5.76
C LYS A 28 12.20 -9.85 -4.70
N THR A 29 12.16 -8.55 -4.51
CA THR A 29 13.07 -7.85 -3.60
C THR A 29 12.28 -7.28 -2.43
N LYS A 30 12.85 -7.44 -1.24
CA LYS A 30 12.40 -6.72 -0.05
C LYS A 30 12.68 -5.24 -0.28
N ALA A 31 11.64 -4.44 -0.47
CA ALA A 31 11.78 -3.00 -0.57
C ALA A 31 11.93 -2.44 0.84
N SER A 32 12.93 -1.60 1.09
CA SER A 32 12.90 -0.77 2.30
C SER A 32 12.09 0.49 2.03
N ILE A 33 11.58 1.10 3.09
CA ILE A 33 10.85 2.36 2.98
C ILE A 33 11.70 3.46 2.33
N ARG A 34 13.01 3.52 2.65
CA ARG A 34 13.94 4.46 2.01
C ARG A 34 14.00 4.27 0.49
N HIS A 35 14.16 3.04 0.02
CA HIS A 35 14.20 2.76 -1.41
C HIS A 35 12.90 3.18 -2.09
N LEU A 36 11.76 2.95 -1.43
CA LEU A 36 10.46 3.32 -1.95
C LEU A 36 10.31 4.85 -2.07
N ILE A 37 10.67 5.59 -1.02
CA ILE A 37 10.70 7.06 -1.02
C ILE A 37 11.55 7.58 -2.19
N TYR A 38 12.79 7.11 -2.34
CA TYR A 38 13.66 7.58 -3.43
C TYR A 38 13.11 7.27 -4.82
N LEU A 39 12.50 6.09 -5.01
CA LEU A 39 11.94 5.70 -6.31
C LEU A 39 10.70 6.51 -6.66
N ILE A 40 9.80 6.77 -5.71
CA ILE A 40 8.63 7.61 -5.96
C ILE A 40 9.06 9.04 -6.29
N LYS A 41 10.12 9.56 -5.64
CA LYS A 41 10.67 10.89 -5.93
C LYS A 41 11.08 11.07 -7.39
N VAL A 42 11.67 10.05 -8.00
CA VAL A 42 12.18 10.10 -9.37
C VAL A 42 11.15 9.67 -10.41
N LEU A 43 9.97 9.19 -9.99
CA LEU A 43 8.87 8.74 -10.84
C LEU A 43 7.60 9.58 -10.57
N PRO A 44 7.55 10.85 -11.02
CA PRO A 44 6.49 11.79 -10.65
C PRO A 44 5.10 11.43 -11.19
N ASP A 45 5.03 10.59 -12.22
CA ASP A 45 3.79 10.12 -12.84
C ASP A 45 3.36 8.72 -12.38
N LEU A 46 4.02 8.18 -11.36
CA LEU A 46 3.67 6.87 -10.81
C LEU A 46 2.26 6.90 -10.21
N THR A 47 1.36 6.06 -10.75
CA THR A 47 -0.03 5.94 -10.28
C THR A 47 -0.29 4.61 -9.58
N THR A 48 0.51 3.59 -9.89
CA THR A 48 0.35 2.24 -9.37
C THR A 48 1.66 1.72 -8.80
N LEU A 49 1.58 1.21 -7.59
CA LEU A 49 2.70 0.65 -6.86
C LEU A 49 2.39 -0.77 -6.42
N LYS A 50 3.21 -1.74 -6.82
CA LYS A 50 3.09 -3.13 -6.38
C LYS A 50 4.36 -3.56 -5.68
N ILE A 51 4.22 -3.99 -4.42
CA ILE A 51 5.32 -4.36 -3.53
C ILE A 51 5.12 -5.82 -3.10
N HIS A 52 6.16 -6.64 -3.27
CA HIS A 52 6.13 -8.01 -2.77
C HIS A 52 6.22 -8.04 -1.23
N ASP A 53 7.26 -7.43 -0.66
CA ASP A 53 7.53 -7.39 0.79
C ASP A 53 8.13 -6.02 1.16
N LEU A 54 7.61 -5.38 2.21
CA LEU A 54 8.03 -4.05 2.68
C LEU A 54 8.75 -4.14 4.03
N VAL A 55 10.05 -3.89 4.07
CA VAL A 55 10.83 -3.99 5.31
C VAL A 55 10.86 -2.65 6.06
N LEU A 56 10.35 -2.66 7.29
CA LEU A 56 10.30 -1.50 8.19
C LEU A 56 11.47 -1.42 9.19
N LYS A 57 12.56 -2.17 8.98
CA LYS A 57 13.70 -2.23 9.93
C LYS A 57 14.36 -0.87 10.20
N GLU A 58 14.10 0.12 9.37
CA GLU A 58 14.66 1.46 9.44
C GLU A 58 13.68 2.38 10.19
N GLN A 59 13.48 2.13 11.49
CA GLN A 59 12.45 2.82 12.28
C GLN A 59 12.68 4.34 12.41
N ASN A 60 13.91 4.81 12.16
CA ASN A 60 14.24 6.23 12.20
C ASN A 60 14.72 6.70 10.82
N LEU A 61 13.84 7.41 10.12
CA LEU A 61 14.23 8.26 9.01
C LEU A 61 15.09 9.41 9.57
N SER A 62 16.19 9.73 8.90
CA SER A 62 16.93 10.97 9.20
C SER A 62 16.04 12.19 8.91
N THR A 63 16.37 13.36 9.49
CA THR A 63 15.60 14.60 9.24
C THR A 63 15.40 14.86 7.75
N ASN A 64 16.46 14.72 6.94
CA ASN A 64 16.37 14.89 5.49
C ASN A 64 15.43 13.87 4.83
N GLU A 65 15.42 12.62 5.30
CA GLU A 65 14.52 11.59 4.78
C GLU A 65 13.08 11.83 5.17
N THR A 66 12.83 12.36 6.37
CA THR A 66 11.51 12.79 6.83
C THR A 66 10.98 13.94 5.98
N ASP A 67 11.82 14.94 5.67
CA ASP A 67 11.43 16.05 4.80
C ASP A 67 11.09 15.55 3.38
N ILE A 68 11.87 14.62 2.85
CA ILE A 68 11.59 13.99 1.56
C ILE A 68 10.29 13.17 1.63
N PHE A 69 10.07 12.41 2.70
CA PHE A 69 8.83 11.65 2.90
C PHE A 69 7.61 12.57 2.87
N LEU A 70 7.64 13.66 3.64
CA LEU A 70 6.55 14.65 3.71
C LEU A 70 6.33 15.37 2.37
N PHE A 71 7.39 15.65 1.63
CA PHE A 71 7.27 16.22 0.30
C PHE A 71 6.61 15.25 -0.67
N ILE A 72 7.04 13.98 -0.66
CA ILE A 72 6.53 12.95 -1.56
C ILE A 72 5.08 12.62 -1.25
N SER A 73 4.70 12.48 0.03
CA SER A 73 3.32 12.17 0.42
C SER A 73 2.34 13.21 -0.13
N LYS A 74 2.74 14.48 -0.20
CA LYS A 74 1.91 15.56 -0.75
C LYS A 74 1.88 15.63 -2.28
N THR A 75 2.90 15.11 -2.95
CA THR A 75 3.12 15.36 -4.39
C THR A 75 2.87 14.16 -5.28
N ASN A 76 2.98 12.93 -4.75
CA ASN A 76 2.81 11.73 -5.57
C ASN A 76 1.36 11.57 -6.09
N LYS A 77 1.21 10.76 -7.14
CA LYS A 77 -0.06 10.50 -7.83
C LYS A 77 -0.52 9.04 -7.65
N ILE A 78 0.02 8.35 -6.66
CA ILE A 78 -0.26 6.93 -6.45
C ILE A 78 -1.70 6.79 -5.96
N THR A 79 -2.50 6.07 -6.74
CA THR A 79 -3.90 5.79 -6.44
C THR A 79 -4.13 4.32 -6.11
N LYS A 80 -3.24 3.43 -6.58
CA LYS A 80 -3.37 1.98 -6.40
C LYS A 80 -2.11 1.40 -5.79
N VAL A 81 -2.26 0.72 -4.66
CA VAL A 81 -1.18 -0.02 -4.01
C VAL A 81 -1.54 -1.49 -3.89
N TYR A 82 -0.58 -2.35 -4.20
CA TYR A 82 -0.68 -3.79 -4.05
C TYR A 82 0.45 -4.25 -3.14
N LEU A 83 0.14 -4.88 -2.01
CA LEU A 83 1.09 -5.48 -1.08
C LEU A 83 0.90 -7.00 -1.11
N GLU A 84 1.87 -7.75 -1.61
CA GLU A 84 1.70 -9.21 -1.72
C GLU A 84 1.87 -9.91 -0.37
N ASN A 85 2.83 -9.48 0.44
CA ASN A 85 3.12 -10.09 1.73
C ASN A 85 3.14 -9.01 2.82
N MET A 86 2.06 -8.92 3.59
CA MET A 86 2.01 -8.11 4.80
C MET A 86 2.58 -8.92 5.96
N THR A 87 3.55 -8.36 6.68
CA THR A 87 4.09 -8.92 7.93
C THR A 87 3.54 -8.21 9.17
N GLY A 88 2.86 -7.07 9.01
CA GLY A 88 2.18 -6.38 10.10
C GLY A 88 1.53 -5.06 9.66
N ILE A 89 0.57 -4.60 10.46
CA ILE A 89 -0.26 -3.44 10.11
C ILE A 89 0.51 -2.14 9.92
N ALA A 90 1.65 -1.99 10.62
CA ALA A 90 2.52 -0.82 10.48
C ALA A 90 2.99 -0.59 9.03
N GLN A 91 3.05 -1.63 8.19
CA GLN A 91 3.35 -1.48 6.76
C GLN A 91 2.22 -0.77 6.02
N VAL A 92 0.98 -1.12 6.34
CA VAL A 92 -0.21 -0.52 5.75
C VAL A 92 -0.33 0.93 6.17
N ASP A 93 -0.14 1.23 7.45
CA ASP A 93 -0.10 2.60 7.98
C ASP A 93 0.92 3.48 7.24
N ILE A 94 2.15 2.98 7.07
CA ILE A 94 3.19 3.71 6.33
C ILE A 94 2.83 3.90 4.86
N LEU A 95 2.21 2.91 4.21
CA LEU A 95 1.80 3.03 2.81
C LEU A 95 0.68 4.05 2.63
N ILE A 96 -0.28 4.09 3.55
CA ILE A 96 -1.35 5.09 3.59
C ILE A 96 -0.74 6.50 3.75
N LYS A 97 0.15 6.70 4.73
CA LYS A 97 0.83 7.97 4.96
C LYS A 97 1.71 8.42 3.78
N LEU A 98 2.33 7.46 3.09
CA LEU A 98 3.15 7.74 1.91
C LEU A 98 2.31 8.06 0.68
N CYS A 99 1.13 7.47 0.55
CA CYS A 99 0.24 7.59 -0.61
C CYS A 99 -1.16 8.05 -0.19
N PRO A 100 -1.34 9.28 0.32
CA PRO A 100 -2.64 9.73 0.86
C PRO A 100 -3.75 9.77 -0.22
N ARG A 101 -3.38 9.88 -1.50
CA ARG A 101 -4.31 9.81 -2.64
C ARG A 101 -4.66 8.39 -3.07
N MET A 102 -4.17 7.37 -2.36
CA MET A 102 -4.50 5.98 -2.60
C MET A 102 -6.01 5.77 -2.43
N ASN A 103 -6.68 5.34 -3.49
CA ASN A 103 -8.10 4.98 -3.44
C ASN A 103 -8.32 3.46 -3.42
N TYR A 104 -7.29 2.69 -3.75
CA TYR A 104 -7.33 1.24 -3.81
C TYR A 104 -6.10 0.61 -3.16
N LEU A 105 -6.35 -0.25 -2.18
CA LEU A 105 -5.33 -1.08 -1.53
C LEU A 105 -5.67 -2.57 -1.71
N GLN A 106 -4.73 -3.35 -2.24
CA GLN A 106 -4.84 -4.81 -2.28
C GLN A 106 -3.77 -5.48 -1.41
N ILE A 107 -4.17 -6.41 -0.54
CA ILE A 107 -3.28 -7.18 0.33
C ILE A 107 -3.48 -8.68 0.09
N ASN A 108 -2.49 -9.37 -0.46
CA ASN A 108 -2.66 -10.79 -0.82
C ASN A 108 -2.41 -11.77 0.31
N ASN A 109 -1.73 -11.35 1.38
CA ASN A 109 -1.45 -12.18 2.54
C ASN A 109 -1.46 -11.31 3.79
N ILE A 110 -2.36 -11.59 4.72
CA ILE A 110 -2.49 -10.90 6.01
C ILE A 110 -1.74 -11.61 7.16
N ASN A 111 -0.96 -12.67 6.86
CA ASN A 111 -0.03 -13.35 7.76
C ASN A 111 -0.65 -13.79 9.10
N ASP A 112 -1.63 -14.70 9.02
CA ASP A 112 -2.36 -15.30 10.14
C ASP A 112 -3.09 -14.30 11.07
N MET A 113 -3.15 -13.03 10.69
CA MET A 113 -3.96 -12.03 11.38
C MET A 113 -5.44 -12.40 11.25
N GLU A 114 -6.18 -12.33 12.35
CA GLU A 114 -7.62 -12.48 12.35
C GLU A 114 -8.26 -11.42 11.46
N VAL A 115 -9.15 -11.85 10.57
CA VAL A 115 -9.72 -10.98 9.52
C VAL A 115 -10.45 -9.78 10.09
N GLU A 116 -11.20 -10.00 11.16
CA GLU A 116 -11.93 -8.95 11.87
C GLU A 116 -10.97 -7.90 12.43
N LEU A 117 -9.91 -8.34 13.11
CA LEU A 117 -8.87 -7.44 13.65
C LEU A 117 -8.19 -6.67 12.52
N PHE A 118 -7.81 -7.35 11.45
CA PHE A 118 -7.20 -6.74 10.27
C PHE A 118 -8.08 -5.61 9.70
N LEU A 119 -9.38 -5.88 9.51
CA LEU A 119 -10.31 -4.88 9.00
C LEU A 119 -10.46 -3.70 9.94
N LYS A 120 -10.65 -3.95 11.25
CA LYS A 120 -10.77 -2.89 12.26
C LYS A 120 -9.54 -1.99 12.27
N GLU A 121 -8.34 -2.56 12.22
CA GLU A 121 -7.10 -1.78 12.23
C GLU A 121 -6.96 -0.92 10.96
N ILE A 122 -7.21 -1.47 9.76
CA ILE A 122 -7.15 -0.67 8.52
C ILE A 122 -8.16 0.47 8.53
N LEU A 123 -9.39 0.19 8.96
CA LEU A 123 -10.45 1.21 9.01
C LEU A 123 -10.15 2.27 10.08
N SER A 124 -9.58 1.89 11.21
CA SER A 124 -9.11 2.84 12.23
C SER A 124 -8.03 3.77 11.66
N ILE A 125 -7.02 3.23 10.97
CA ILE A 125 -5.98 4.04 10.30
C ILE A 125 -6.60 5.01 9.29
N GLN A 126 -7.63 4.58 8.57
CA GLN A 126 -8.32 5.43 7.61
C GLN A 126 -9.11 6.56 8.27
N MET A 127 -9.73 6.32 9.42
CA MET A 127 -10.49 7.34 10.15
C MET A 127 -9.61 8.40 10.84
N GLU A 128 -8.36 8.07 11.16
CA GLU A 128 -7.43 9.00 11.80
C GLU A 128 -6.89 10.09 10.87
N ASP A 129 -6.88 9.86 9.55
CA ASP A 129 -6.31 10.77 8.56
C ASP A 129 -7.37 11.33 7.60
N ILE A 130 -7.71 12.61 7.77
CA ILE A 130 -8.74 13.32 6.97
C ILE A 130 -8.35 13.42 5.48
N ASP A 131 -7.05 13.39 5.16
CA ASP A 131 -6.57 13.51 3.79
C ASP A 131 -6.53 12.16 3.05
N ASN A 132 -6.85 11.06 3.74
CA ASN A 132 -6.83 9.72 3.17
C ASN A 132 -8.02 9.49 2.20
N CYS A 133 -7.70 9.16 0.95
CA CYS A 133 -8.68 8.91 -0.10
C CYS A 133 -9.07 7.43 -0.25
N LEU A 134 -8.62 6.55 0.65
CA LEU A 134 -8.87 5.11 0.55
C LEU A 134 -10.37 4.85 0.64
N CYS A 135 -10.91 4.28 -0.45
CA CYS A 135 -12.32 3.94 -0.57
C CYS A 135 -12.55 2.51 -1.06
N SER A 136 -11.48 1.77 -1.33
CA SER A 136 -11.54 0.38 -1.74
C SER A 136 -10.38 -0.43 -1.18
N LEU A 137 -10.74 -1.52 -0.50
CA LEU A 137 -9.83 -2.49 0.08
C LEU A 137 -10.11 -3.86 -0.55
N CYS A 138 -9.05 -4.53 -0.96
CA CYS A 138 -9.10 -5.91 -1.44
C CYS A 138 -8.13 -6.73 -0.60
N PHE A 139 -8.58 -7.87 -0.08
CA PHE A 139 -7.69 -8.77 0.64
C PHE A 139 -8.04 -10.21 0.40
N ARG A 140 -7.03 -11.07 0.43
CA ARG A 140 -7.19 -12.49 0.15
C ARG A 140 -7.32 -13.27 1.45
N ILE A 141 -8.37 -14.08 1.54
CA ILE A 141 -8.57 -15.06 2.59
C ILE A 141 -8.80 -16.41 1.94
N PRO A 142 -7.78 -17.29 1.95
CA PRO A 142 -7.98 -18.68 1.54
C PRO A 142 -9.08 -19.30 2.40
N LEU A 143 -9.96 -20.09 1.76
CA LEU A 143 -10.98 -20.89 2.46
C LEU A 143 -12.07 -20.08 3.19
N LEU A 144 -12.28 -18.81 2.83
CA LEU A 144 -13.44 -18.06 3.27
C LEU A 144 -14.73 -18.83 2.92
N ASP A 145 -15.72 -18.84 3.80
CA ASP A 145 -17.06 -19.33 3.52
C ASP A 145 -18.09 -18.18 3.63
N ASP A 146 -19.34 -18.50 3.30
CA ASP A 146 -20.41 -17.50 3.29
C ASP A 146 -20.74 -17.04 4.73
N GLN A 147 -20.56 -17.92 5.73
CA GLN A 147 -20.73 -17.57 7.15
C GLN A 147 -19.73 -16.51 7.60
N MET A 148 -18.46 -16.62 7.21
CA MET A 148 -17.46 -15.62 7.54
C MET A 148 -17.75 -14.29 6.82
N MET A 149 -18.30 -14.32 5.60
CA MET A 149 -18.77 -13.09 4.93
C MET A 149 -19.90 -12.40 5.70
N GLU A 150 -20.92 -13.15 6.13
CA GLU A 150 -22.02 -12.63 6.97
C GLU A 150 -21.48 -12.05 8.28
N THR A 151 -20.53 -12.73 8.92
CA THR A 151 -19.89 -12.25 10.16
C THR A 151 -19.18 -10.91 9.96
N LEU A 152 -18.49 -10.72 8.82
CA LEU A 152 -17.84 -9.46 8.51
C LEU A 152 -18.84 -8.33 8.24
N GLU A 153 -19.94 -8.61 7.55
CA GLU A 153 -21.03 -7.66 7.33
C GLU A 153 -21.67 -7.24 8.66
N GLU A 154 -22.04 -8.21 9.50
CA GLU A 154 -22.60 -7.95 10.82
C GLU A 154 -21.67 -7.13 11.70
N MET A 155 -20.36 -7.43 11.68
CA MET A 155 -19.36 -6.66 12.42
C MET A 155 -19.29 -5.20 11.92
N ILE A 156 -19.23 -4.98 10.61
CA ILE A 156 -19.17 -3.63 10.02
C ILE A 156 -20.43 -2.83 10.40
N ASP A 157 -21.60 -3.45 10.32
CA ASP A 157 -22.88 -2.81 10.60
C ASP A 157 -23.08 -2.54 12.10
N HIS A 158 -22.79 -3.52 12.95
CA HIS A 158 -22.98 -3.43 14.39
C HIS A 158 -22.05 -2.39 15.02
N GLU A 159 -20.78 -2.38 14.61
CA GLU A 159 -19.77 -1.44 15.09
C GLU A 159 -19.77 -0.11 14.33
N LYS A 160 -20.59 0.01 13.27
CA LYS A 160 -20.71 1.20 12.42
C LYS A 160 -19.37 1.64 11.84
N LEU A 161 -18.56 0.68 11.40
CA LEU A 161 -17.22 0.93 10.88
C LEU A 161 -17.25 1.65 9.52
N LEU A 162 -18.30 1.43 8.72
CA LEU A 162 -18.46 2.07 7.42
C LEU A 162 -19.93 2.46 7.19
N ILE A 163 -20.13 3.48 6.35
CA ILE A 163 -21.45 3.89 5.85
C ILE A 163 -21.41 3.76 4.32
N ASN A 164 -22.54 3.34 3.72
CA ASN A 164 -22.68 3.19 2.27
C ASN A 164 -21.60 2.29 1.62
N TYR A 165 -21.28 1.19 2.29
CA TYR A 165 -20.30 0.23 1.77
C TYR A 165 -20.96 -0.88 0.94
N THR A 166 -20.13 -1.54 0.15
CA THR A 166 -20.43 -2.81 -0.52
C THR A 166 -19.29 -3.75 -0.21
N ILE A 167 -19.62 -4.97 0.18
CA ILE A 167 -18.66 -6.05 0.33
C ILE A 167 -19.07 -7.17 -0.62
N LYS A 168 -18.08 -7.80 -1.26
CA LYS A 168 -18.31 -8.93 -2.14
C LYS A 168 -17.12 -9.87 -2.14
N ARG A 169 -17.42 -11.15 -2.28
CA ARG A 169 -16.42 -12.19 -2.47
C ARG A 169 -16.28 -12.54 -3.96
N VAL A 170 -15.04 -12.61 -4.44
CA VAL A 170 -14.72 -13.17 -5.77
C VAL A 170 -13.55 -14.14 -5.60
N CYS A 171 -13.84 -15.43 -5.72
CA CYS A 171 -12.90 -16.51 -5.39
C CYS A 171 -12.39 -16.39 -3.94
N ASP A 172 -11.08 -16.24 -3.74
CA ASP A 172 -10.43 -16.06 -2.44
C ASP A 172 -10.32 -14.58 -2.02
N ASN A 173 -10.79 -13.64 -2.83
CA ASN A 173 -10.64 -12.21 -2.55
C ASN A 173 -11.94 -11.63 -2.02
N ILE A 174 -11.82 -10.85 -0.95
CA ILE A 174 -12.87 -9.97 -0.45
C ILE A 174 -12.60 -8.58 -1.00
N TYR A 175 -13.61 -7.98 -1.60
CA TYR A 175 -13.60 -6.59 -2.03
C TYR A 175 -14.55 -5.81 -1.15
N LEU A 176 -14.02 -4.84 -0.42
CA LEU A 176 -14.76 -3.86 0.35
C LEU A 176 -14.61 -2.50 -0.34
N HIS A 177 -15.72 -1.82 -0.58
CA HIS A 177 -15.75 -0.50 -1.19
C HIS A 177 -16.74 0.39 -0.46
N TRP A 178 -16.37 1.63 -0.17
CA TRP A 178 -17.21 2.62 0.52
C TRP A 178 -17.09 4.00 -0.13
N ARG A 179 -17.92 4.94 0.31
CA ARG A 179 -17.99 6.32 -0.21
C ARG A 179 -17.88 7.35 0.89
#